data_AF-A0A379W7D3-F1
#
_entry.id   AF-A0A379W7D3-F1
#
_cell.length_a   1.000
_cell.length_b   1.000
_cell.length_c   1.000
_cell.angle_alpha   90.00
_cell.angle_beta   90.00
_cell.angle_gamma   90.00
#
_symmetry.space_group_name_H-M   'P 1'
#
loop_
_entity.id
_entity.type
_entity.pdbx_description
1 polymer ?
#
loop_
_entity_poly.entity_id
_entity_poly.type
_entity_poly.pdbx_seq_one_letter_code
_entity_poly.pdbx_strand_id
1 'polypeptide(L)' 'MLNVEMLSTGDEVLHGQIVDTNAAWLADFSFIRAFRYHGEIR' A
#
# COMPACT_ATOMS: atom_id res chain seq x y z
N MET A 1 -1.89 1.83 18.99
CA MET A 1 -1.30 1.61 17.66
C MET A 1 -2.15 2.38 16.66
N LEU A 2 -1.56 3.25 15.85
CA LEU A 2 -2.30 3.99 14.83
C LEU A 2 -2.57 3.07 13.63
N ASN A 3 -3.78 3.13 13.09
CA ASN A 3 -4.15 2.40 11.88
C ASN A 3 -3.86 3.30 10.68
N VAL A 4 -3.14 2.75 9.70
CA VAL A 4 -2.78 3.44 8.46
C VAL A 4 -3.38 2.66 7.31
N GLU A 5 -4.16 3.35 6.47
CA GLU A 5 -4.68 2.81 5.23
C GLU A 5 -3.97 3.45 4.05
N MET A 6 -3.69 2.66 3.02
CA MET A 6 -3.20 3.13 1.74
C MET A 6 -4.18 2.79 0.64
N LEU A 7 -4.50 3.81 -0.15
CA LEU A 7 -5.23 3.69 -1.39
C LEU A 7 -4.27 3.92 -2.55
N SER A 8 -4.06 2.90 -3.36
CA SER A 8 -3.26 3.02 -4.58
C SER A 8 -4.18 3.31 -5.76
N THR A 9 -3.86 4.34 -6.53
CA THR A 9 -4.64 4.78 -7.69
C THR A 9 -3.78 4.73 -8.94
N GLY A 10 -4.34 4.25 -10.04
CA GLY A 10 -3.69 4.20 -11.35
C GLY A 10 -4.27 3.09 -12.20
N ASP A 11 -4.72 3.40 -13.41
CA ASP A 11 -5.29 2.42 -14.33
C ASP A 11 -4.28 1.31 -14.65
N GLU A 12 -3.01 1.65 -14.73
CA GLU A 12 -1.92 0.73 -15.00
C GLU A 12 -1.77 -0.30 -13.87
N VAL A 13 -1.99 0.10 -12.62
CA VAL A 13 -2.00 -0.81 -11.47
C VAL A 13 -3.27 -1.67 -11.50
N LEU A 14 -4.42 -1.04 -11.71
CA LEU A 14 -5.73 -1.72 -11.73
C LEU A 14 -5.82 -2.80 -12.80
N HIS A 15 -5.23 -2.54 -13.96
CA HIS A 15 -5.21 -3.46 -15.09
C HIS A 15 -3.95 -4.34 -15.12
N GLY A 16 -3.12 -4.32 -14.07
CA GLY A 16 -1.95 -5.19 -13.92
C GLY A 16 -0.81 -4.94 -14.91
N GLN A 17 -0.81 -3.77 -15.56
CA GLN A 17 0.29 -3.34 -16.43
C GLN A 17 1.55 -3.04 -15.62
N ILE A 18 1.36 -2.57 -14.38
CA ILE A 18 2.44 -2.38 -13.40
C ILE A 18 2.07 -3.02 -12.06
N VAL A 19 3.09 -3.46 -11.34
CA VAL A 19 2.95 -3.94 -9.95
C VAL A 19 2.95 -2.75 -9.01
N ASP A 20 2.04 -2.72 -8.04
CA ASP A 20 2.02 -1.70 -7.01
C ASP A 20 3.15 -1.89 -5.98
N THR A 21 4.31 -1.31 -6.27
CA THR A 21 5.44 -1.30 -5.34
C THR A 21 5.30 -0.24 -4.24
N ASN A 22 4.38 0.72 -4.38
CA ASN A 22 4.19 1.78 -3.39
C ASN A 22 3.49 1.22 -2.14
N ALA A 23 2.46 0.39 -2.33
CA ALA A 23 1.79 -0.32 -1.24
C ALA A 23 2.73 -1.28 -0.51
N ALA A 24 3.58 -2.00 -1.26
CA ALA A 24 4.56 -2.90 -0.68
C ALA A 24 5.60 -2.14 0.17
N TRP A 25 6.13 -1.02 -0.34
CA TRP A 25 7.10 -0.19 0.38
C TRP A 25 6.50 0.42 1.65
N LEU A 26 5.26 0.93 1.58
CA LEU A 26 4.62 1.55 2.74
C LEU A 26 4.25 0.54 3.84
N ALA A 27 3.91 -0.70 3.46
CA ALA A 27 3.68 -1.78 4.41
C ALA A 27 4.95 -2.10 5.21
N ASP A 28 6.09 -2.22 4.53
CA ASP A 28 7.40 -2.49 5.15
C ASP A 28 7.83 -1.35 6.08
N PHE A 29 7.71 -0.10 5.62
CA PHE A 29 7.96 1.09 6.43
C PHE A 29 7.07 1.16 7.68
N SER A 30 5.79 0.79 7.55
CA SER A 30 4.83 0.79 8.66
C SER A 30 5.14 -0.30 9.69
N PHE A 31 5.59 -1.47 9.25
CA PHE A 31 6.05 -2.56 10.13
C PHE A 31 7.24 -2.12 10.99
N ILE A 32 8.23 -1.46 10.38
CA ILE A 32 9.41 -0.92 11.08
C ILE A 32 9.00 0.07 12.19
N ARG A 33 7.92 0.83 11.98
CA ARG A 33 7.44 1.85 12.93
C ARG A 33 6.36 1.36 13.88
N ALA A 34 6.07 0.05 13.90
CA ALA A 34 5.01 -0.55 14.70
C ALA A 34 3.62 0.10 14.47
N PHE A 35 3.34 0.50 13.23
CA PHE A 35 1.99 0.86 12.80
C PHE A 35 1.27 -0.34 12.20
N ARG A 36 -0.06 -0.36 12.29
CA ARG A 36 -0.88 -1.36 11.60
C ARG A 36 -1.23 -0.84 10.21
N TYR A 37 -0.83 -1.57 9.17
CA TYR A 37 -1.06 -1.24 7.76
C TYR A 37 -2.21 -2.06 7.17
N HIS A 38 -3.06 -1.40 6.39
CA HIS A 38 -4.06 -2.02 5.51
C HIS A 38 -3.96 -1.38 4.11
N GLY A 39 -3.78 -2.20 3.07
CA GLY A 39 -3.69 -1.73 1.68
C GLY A 39 -4.86 -2.25 0.84
N GLU A 40 -5.42 -1.39 0.00
CA GLU A 40 -6.42 -1.73 -1.01
C GLU A 40 -6.09 -1.02 -2.33
N ILE A 41 -6.29 -1.72 -3.44
CA ILE A 41 -6.24 -1.15 -4.79
C ILE A 41 -7.70 -0.94 -5.21
N ARG A 42 -8.11 0.30 -5.50
CA ARG A 42 -9.47 0.62 -5.97
C ARG A 42 -9.46 1.35 -7.30
#